data_AF-A0A1J5T8T5-F1
#
_entry.id   AF-A0A1J5T8T5-F1
#
_cell.length_a   1.000
_cell.length_b   1.000
_cell.length_c   1.000
_cell.angle_alpha   90.00
_cell.angle_beta   90.00
_cell.angle_gamma   90.00
#
_symmetry.space_group_name_H-M   'P 1'
#
loop_
_entity.id
_entity.type
_entity.pdbx_description
1 polymer ?
#
loop_
_entity_poly.entity_id
_entity_poly.type
_entity_poly.pdbx_seq_one_letter_code
_entity_poly.pdbx_strand_id
1 'polypeptide(L)'
;MTGTLAQIIALTAYGNNYFKNDNLPIGFNTDNTTFQFCNKVDFREFHRAFFFSKLKEIVVANNPTEWFKYLKADGCKSLRLYFEYSKDQSFAKDHQLAGFVGGGGSWLIEAIYDNFSNYWANKWEVTNQDDVDRKIWTVNYGLTVKQKHISNLQIDNQKVKNKLRKTLTEIANFAFKQNLQDWGEQFDKAKTILDSQTPNDNYYHKDIIPLANYSLIAKQILFAAGYSWVFGGMGSWNDLAFDNKEDDEVYNKLSEQLYSNINEAIISAINTY
;
A
#
# COMPACT_ATOMS: atom_id res chain seq x y z
N MET A 1 6.58 -5.75 -0.94
CA MET A 1 5.69 -4.94 -0.07
C MET A 1 4.90 -5.84 0.88
N THR A 2 4.33 -5.30 1.95
CA THR A 2 3.52 -6.07 2.92
C THR A 2 2.17 -6.49 2.34
N GLY A 3 1.56 -7.54 2.88
CA GLY A 3 0.23 -8.02 2.46
C GLY A 3 -0.86 -6.95 2.65
N THR A 4 -0.80 -6.20 3.76
CA THR A 4 -1.69 -5.08 4.04
C THR A 4 -1.62 -4.00 2.95
N LEU A 5 -0.41 -3.61 2.54
CA LEU A 5 -0.23 -2.62 1.48
C LEU A 5 -0.69 -3.14 0.12
N ALA A 6 -0.38 -4.40 -0.20
CA ALA A 6 -0.81 -5.00 -1.46
C ALA A 6 -2.34 -5.03 -1.60
N GLN A 7 -3.05 -5.41 -0.52
CA GLN A 7 -4.51 -5.51 -0.53
C GLN A 7 -5.19 -4.13 -0.63
N ILE A 8 -4.70 -3.11 0.09
CA ILE A 8 -5.29 -1.77 0.00
C ILE A 8 -5.09 -1.15 -1.39
N ILE A 9 -3.96 -1.44 -2.05
CA ILE A 9 -3.70 -1.05 -3.44
C ILE A 9 -4.72 -1.72 -4.37
N ALA A 10 -4.89 -3.05 -4.25
CA ALA A 10 -5.81 -3.80 -5.09
C ALA A 10 -7.26 -3.32 -4.92
N LEU A 11 -7.72 -3.12 -3.69
CA LEU A 11 -9.06 -2.60 -3.42
C LEU A 11 -9.29 -1.22 -4.06
N THR A 12 -8.31 -0.33 -3.95
CA THR A 12 -8.39 1.02 -4.54
C THR A 12 -8.46 0.94 -6.07
N ALA A 13 -7.54 0.19 -6.69
CA ALA A 13 -7.41 0.13 -8.14
C ALA A 13 -8.60 -0.60 -8.80
N TYR A 14 -9.00 -1.74 -8.27
CA TYR A 14 -10.14 -2.50 -8.79
C TYR A 14 -11.48 -1.85 -8.45
N GLY A 15 -11.60 -1.17 -7.31
CA GLY A 15 -12.79 -0.40 -6.97
C GLY A 15 -13.06 0.69 -8.00
N ASN A 16 -12.03 1.44 -8.40
CA ASN A 16 -12.20 2.42 -9.47
C ASN A 16 -12.53 1.78 -10.82
N ASN A 17 -11.87 0.66 -11.18
CA ASN A 17 -12.21 -0.05 -12.42
C ASN A 17 -13.67 -0.49 -12.44
N TYR A 18 -14.19 -0.95 -11.30
CA TYR A 18 -15.59 -1.29 -11.14
C TYR A 18 -16.50 -0.07 -11.28
N PHE A 19 -16.16 1.07 -10.67
CA PHE A 19 -16.97 2.29 -10.77
C PHE A 19 -17.10 2.78 -12.21
N LYS A 20 -15.98 2.77 -12.96
CA LYS A 20 -15.90 3.29 -14.32
C LYS A 20 -16.45 2.34 -15.38
N ASN A 21 -16.17 1.04 -15.25
CA ASN A 21 -16.41 0.06 -16.31
C ASN A 21 -17.41 -1.04 -15.93
N ASP A 22 -17.93 -1.07 -14.69
CA ASP A 22 -18.73 -2.18 -14.16
C ASP A 22 -18.06 -3.54 -14.32
N ASN A 23 -16.72 -3.55 -14.32
CA ASN A 23 -15.90 -4.71 -14.61
C ASN A 23 -15.06 -5.10 -13.39
N LEU A 24 -15.03 -6.39 -13.08
CA LEU A 24 -14.20 -6.99 -12.06
C LEU A 24 -13.84 -8.41 -12.50
N PRO A 25 -12.59 -8.89 -12.30
CA PRO A 25 -12.24 -10.26 -12.63
C PRO A 25 -13.16 -11.26 -11.92
N ILE A 26 -13.53 -12.33 -12.64
CA ILE A 26 -14.20 -13.49 -12.03
C ILE A 26 -13.26 -14.02 -10.93
N GLY A 27 -13.81 -14.24 -9.74
CA GLY A 27 -13.02 -14.70 -8.59
C GLY A 27 -12.20 -13.61 -7.90
N PHE A 28 -12.42 -12.31 -8.16
CA PHE A 28 -11.64 -11.24 -7.49
C PHE A 28 -11.54 -11.41 -5.96
N ASN A 29 -12.62 -11.83 -5.29
CA ASN A 29 -12.63 -11.99 -3.84
C ASN A 29 -11.80 -13.20 -3.34
N THR A 30 -11.46 -14.16 -4.20
CA THR A 30 -10.87 -15.46 -3.82
C THR A 30 -9.52 -15.74 -4.49
N ASP A 31 -9.40 -15.36 -5.76
CA ASP A 31 -8.31 -15.76 -6.64
C ASP A 31 -7.24 -14.68 -6.73
N ASN A 32 -7.59 -13.42 -6.41
CA ASN A 32 -6.62 -12.35 -6.42
C ASN A 32 -5.57 -12.59 -5.33
N THR A 33 -4.29 -12.50 -5.69
CA THR A 33 -3.17 -12.88 -4.82
C THR A 33 -3.11 -12.06 -3.52
N THR A 34 -3.74 -10.89 -3.48
CA THR A 34 -3.79 -10.04 -2.28
C THR A 34 -4.78 -10.52 -1.21
N PHE A 35 -5.61 -11.52 -1.52
CA PHE A 35 -6.53 -12.18 -0.58
C PHE A 35 -6.13 -13.61 -0.23
N GLN A 36 -5.04 -14.15 -0.80
CA GLN A 36 -4.67 -15.56 -0.72
C GLN A 36 -4.63 -16.14 0.71
N PHE A 37 -4.14 -15.35 1.68
CA PHE A 37 -4.01 -15.76 3.08
C PHE A 37 -5.16 -15.25 3.98
N CYS A 38 -6.18 -14.64 3.38
CA CYS A 38 -7.34 -14.12 4.10
C CYS A 38 -8.46 -15.17 4.11
N ASN A 39 -8.99 -15.49 5.29
CA ASN A 39 -10.24 -16.24 5.39
C ASN A 39 -11.47 -15.33 5.23
N LYS A 40 -11.34 -14.04 5.57
CA LYS A 40 -12.43 -13.08 5.52
C LYS A 40 -11.90 -11.67 5.24
N VAL A 41 -12.61 -10.94 4.38
CA VAL A 41 -12.42 -9.50 4.17
C VAL A 41 -13.80 -8.84 4.18
N ASP A 42 -14.14 -8.12 5.24
CA ASP A 42 -15.43 -7.44 5.37
C ASP A 42 -15.27 -5.92 5.59
N PHE A 43 -16.38 -5.20 5.42
CA PHE A 43 -16.41 -3.74 5.49
C PHE A 43 -17.48 -3.30 6.48
N ARG A 44 -17.13 -2.33 7.31
CA ARG A 44 -17.90 -1.99 8.50
C ARG A 44 -18.07 -0.50 8.67
N GLU A 45 -19.23 -0.13 9.17
CA GLU A 45 -19.52 1.21 9.65
C GLU A 45 -19.77 1.24 11.15
N PHE A 46 -19.53 2.39 11.73
CA PHE A 46 -19.73 2.64 13.14
C PHE A 46 -20.89 3.61 13.35
N HIS A 47 -21.92 3.15 14.06
CA HIS A 47 -23.15 3.89 14.31
C HIS A 47 -23.36 4.11 15.81
N ARG A 48 -23.77 5.32 16.20
CA ARG A 48 -24.30 5.59 17.55
C ARG A 48 -25.80 5.77 17.44
N ALA A 49 -26.58 4.97 18.18
CA ALA A 49 -28.03 5.09 18.19
C ALA A 49 -28.49 6.38 18.91
N PHE A 50 -27.77 6.75 19.97
CA PHE A 50 -27.97 7.96 20.78
C PHE A 50 -26.63 8.51 21.29
N PHE A 51 -26.59 9.77 21.73
CA PHE A 51 -25.35 10.49 22.12
C PHE A 51 -24.52 9.76 23.19
N PHE A 52 -25.19 9.03 24.11
CA PHE A 52 -24.56 8.25 25.19
C PHE A 52 -24.45 6.74 24.92
N SER A 53 -24.92 6.26 23.77
CA SER A 53 -24.86 4.83 23.44
C SER A 53 -23.47 4.41 22.98
N LYS A 54 -23.12 3.15 23.25
CA LYS A 54 -21.89 2.54 22.71
C LYS A 54 -21.93 2.56 21.19
N LEU A 55 -20.77 2.80 20.59
CA LEU A 55 -20.58 2.70 19.15
C LEU A 55 -20.85 1.26 18.72
N LYS A 56 -21.86 1.06 17.87
CA LYS A 56 -22.18 -0.24 17.29
C LYS A 56 -21.50 -0.37 15.95
N GLU A 57 -20.76 -1.46 15.80
CA GLU A 57 -20.14 -1.86 14.55
C GLU A 57 -21.15 -2.66 13.71
N ILE A 58 -21.31 -2.29 12.44
CA ILE A 58 -22.26 -2.89 11.51
C ILE A 58 -21.51 -3.28 10.24
N VAL A 59 -21.62 -4.54 9.83
CA VAL A 59 -21.10 -5.01 8.54
C VAL A 59 -22.00 -4.47 7.42
N VAL A 60 -21.41 -3.67 6.52
CA VAL A 60 -22.11 -3.11 5.35
C VAL A 60 -21.80 -3.90 4.06
N ALA A 61 -20.72 -4.67 4.04
CA ALA A 61 -20.41 -5.60 2.96
C ALA A 61 -19.55 -6.77 3.48
N ASN A 62 -19.83 -7.99 3.01
CA ASN A 62 -19.13 -9.21 3.46
C ASN A 62 -17.91 -9.56 2.60
N ASN A 63 -17.69 -8.84 1.51
CA ASN A 63 -16.56 -9.03 0.59
C ASN A 63 -16.31 -7.76 -0.23
N PRO A 64 -15.13 -7.64 -0.88
CA PRO A 64 -14.77 -6.48 -1.69
C PRO A 64 -15.79 -6.15 -2.80
N THR A 65 -16.32 -7.16 -3.48
CA THR A 65 -17.31 -6.95 -4.55
C THR A 65 -18.60 -6.32 -4.04
N GLU A 66 -19.11 -6.78 -2.90
CA GLU A 66 -20.27 -6.16 -2.22
C GLU A 66 -19.96 -4.73 -1.77
N TRP A 67 -18.73 -4.45 -1.32
CA TRP A 67 -18.34 -3.11 -0.91
C TRP A 67 -18.27 -2.14 -2.08
N PHE A 68 -17.77 -2.57 -3.24
CA PHE A 68 -17.81 -1.73 -4.44
C PHE A 68 -19.24 -1.41 -4.87
N LYS A 69 -20.16 -2.39 -4.77
CA LYS A 69 -21.61 -2.15 -5.00
C LYS A 69 -22.18 -1.16 -4.00
N TYR A 70 -21.87 -1.34 -2.72
CA TYR A 70 -22.28 -0.45 -1.64
C TYR A 70 -21.84 1.00 -1.91
N LEU A 71 -20.56 1.22 -2.17
CA LEU A 71 -20.02 2.55 -2.44
C LEU A 71 -20.60 3.20 -3.69
N LYS A 72 -20.75 2.42 -4.78
CA LYS A 72 -21.34 2.94 -6.02
C LYS A 72 -22.80 3.35 -5.81
N ALA A 73 -23.57 2.57 -5.06
CA ALA A 73 -24.96 2.88 -4.71
C ALA A 73 -25.07 4.11 -3.78
N ASP A 74 -24.09 4.30 -2.89
CA ASP A 74 -23.99 5.46 -1.99
C ASP A 74 -23.49 6.74 -2.71
N GLY A 75 -23.15 6.66 -4.01
CA GLY A 75 -22.76 7.80 -4.82
C GLY A 75 -21.26 8.12 -4.82
N CYS A 76 -20.42 7.21 -4.32
CA CYS A 76 -18.96 7.35 -4.42
C CYS A 76 -18.52 7.41 -5.89
N LYS A 77 -17.64 8.35 -6.21
CA LYS A 77 -17.14 8.61 -7.57
C LYS A 77 -15.84 7.88 -7.86
N SER A 78 -14.94 7.84 -6.88
CA SER A 78 -13.64 7.21 -6.99
C SER A 78 -13.04 6.91 -5.63
N LEU A 79 -12.05 6.03 -5.64
CA LEU A 79 -11.17 5.70 -4.53
C LEU A 79 -9.79 6.28 -4.77
N ARG A 80 -9.15 6.76 -3.71
CA ARG A 80 -7.73 7.10 -3.69
C ARG A 80 -7.04 6.43 -2.52
N LEU A 81 -5.78 6.09 -2.74
CA LEU A 81 -4.89 5.67 -1.68
C LEU A 81 -4.38 6.91 -0.95
N TYR A 82 -4.44 6.85 0.37
CA TYR A 82 -3.97 7.89 1.28
C TYR A 82 -2.94 7.30 2.23
N PHE A 83 -1.88 8.05 2.49
CA PHE A 83 -0.86 7.71 3.48
C PHE A 83 -0.59 8.89 4.39
N GLU A 84 -0.44 8.61 5.67
CA GLU A 84 0.08 9.56 6.65
C GLU A 84 1.19 8.91 7.47
N TYR A 85 2.26 9.69 7.71
CA TYR A 85 3.30 9.29 8.64
C TYR A 85 2.78 9.29 10.08
N SER A 86 3.39 8.46 10.93
CA SER A 86 3.12 8.49 12.36
C SER A 86 3.42 9.88 12.93
N LYS A 87 2.51 10.38 13.78
CA LYS A 87 2.63 11.72 14.39
C LYS A 87 3.85 11.85 15.29
N ASP A 88 4.18 10.80 16.02
CA ASP A 88 5.35 10.71 16.86
C ASP A 88 6.33 9.68 16.28
N GLN A 89 7.52 10.14 15.93
CA GLN A 89 8.64 9.34 15.43
C GLN A 89 9.91 9.62 16.23
N SER A 90 9.76 10.06 17.48
CA SER A 90 10.88 10.36 18.38
C SER A 90 11.61 9.09 18.83
N PHE A 91 10.86 8.00 19.04
CA PHE A 91 11.43 6.70 19.43
C PHE A 91 12.02 5.95 18.24
N ALA A 92 11.27 5.84 17.14
CA ALA A 92 11.70 5.18 15.90
C ALA A 92 11.00 5.82 14.70
N LYS A 93 11.69 5.81 13.56
CA LYS A 93 11.14 6.29 12.29
C LYS A 93 10.19 5.26 11.69
N ASP A 94 9.24 5.73 10.88
CA ASP A 94 8.26 4.84 10.25
C ASP A 94 8.93 3.74 9.42
N HIS A 95 10.01 4.04 8.69
CA HIS A 95 10.69 3.02 7.88
C HIS A 95 11.22 1.85 8.74
N GLN A 96 11.67 2.12 9.97
CA GLN A 96 12.18 1.11 10.92
C GLN A 96 11.04 0.25 11.48
N LEU A 97 9.82 0.81 11.54
CA LEU A 97 8.65 0.15 12.11
C LEU A 97 7.76 -0.54 11.07
N ALA A 98 7.99 -0.33 9.77
CA ALA A 98 7.10 -0.80 8.70
C ALA A 98 6.97 -2.34 8.58
N GLY A 99 7.87 -3.09 9.22
CA GLY A 99 7.78 -4.55 9.36
C GLY A 99 6.88 -5.04 10.49
N PHE A 100 6.44 -4.15 11.39
CA PHE A 100 5.64 -4.48 12.56
C PHE A 100 4.16 -4.14 12.36
N VAL A 101 3.28 -4.90 13.02
CA VAL A 101 1.83 -4.64 13.01
C VAL A 101 1.56 -3.25 13.61
N GLY A 102 0.95 -2.37 12.81
CA GLY A 102 0.65 -0.99 13.21
C GLY A 102 1.82 -0.02 13.14
N GLY A 103 2.99 -0.44 12.64
CA GLY A 103 4.15 0.41 12.38
C GLY A 103 4.23 0.89 10.93
N GLY A 104 5.03 1.93 10.67
CA GLY A 104 5.25 2.46 9.32
C GLY A 104 4.27 3.53 8.86
N GLY A 105 3.49 4.12 9.76
CA GLY A 105 2.43 5.06 9.40
C GLY A 105 1.16 4.37 8.93
N SER A 106 0.17 5.16 8.51
CA SER A 106 -1.19 4.69 8.27
C SER A 106 -1.56 4.78 6.79
N TRP A 107 -1.96 3.63 6.23
CA TRP A 107 -2.56 3.54 4.89
C TRP A 107 -4.09 3.48 4.98
N LEU A 108 -4.76 4.36 4.23
CA LEU A 108 -6.22 4.48 4.19
C LEU A 108 -6.72 4.46 2.75
N ILE A 109 -7.96 4.04 2.54
CA ILE A 109 -8.68 4.28 1.29
C ILE A 109 -9.60 5.50 1.48
N GLU A 110 -9.37 6.53 0.69
CA GLU A 110 -10.26 7.68 0.58
C GLU A 110 -11.33 7.39 -0.47
N ALA A 111 -12.59 7.29 -0.05
CA ALA A 111 -13.76 7.23 -0.91
C ALA A 111 -14.28 8.65 -1.17
N ILE A 112 -14.25 9.08 -2.44
CA ILE A 112 -14.51 10.46 -2.87
C ILE A 112 -15.95 10.59 -3.36
N TYR A 113 -16.60 11.65 -2.92
CA TYR A 113 -17.94 12.06 -3.33
C TYR A 113 -17.89 13.49 -3.89
N ASP A 114 -19.03 14.07 -4.26
CA ASP A 114 -19.06 15.38 -4.94
C ASP A 114 -18.42 16.52 -4.14
N ASN A 115 -18.62 16.53 -2.82
CA ASN A 115 -18.17 17.64 -1.95
C ASN A 115 -17.36 17.18 -0.72
N PHE A 116 -17.15 15.88 -0.55
CA PHE A 116 -16.48 15.32 0.63
C PHE A 116 -15.82 13.99 0.34
N SER A 117 -15.00 13.53 1.29
CA SER A 117 -14.40 12.22 1.31
C SER A 117 -14.69 11.48 2.62
N ASN A 118 -14.84 10.17 2.49
CA ASN A 118 -14.88 9.21 3.59
C ASN A 118 -13.58 8.40 3.60
N TYR A 119 -13.07 8.01 4.77
CA TYR A 119 -11.83 7.24 4.88
C TYR A 119 -12.06 5.88 5.51
N TRP A 120 -11.52 4.86 4.88
CA TRP A 120 -11.58 3.47 5.33
C TRP A 120 -10.19 3.02 5.79
N ALA A 121 -10.10 2.55 7.02
CA ALA A 121 -8.90 1.97 7.60
C ALA A 121 -9.05 0.45 7.72
N ASN A 122 -7.97 -0.29 7.51
CA ASN A 122 -7.97 -1.73 7.69
C ASN A 122 -7.52 -2.13 9.12
N LYS A 123 -7.97 -3.30 9.55
CA LYS A 123 -7.47 -4.01 10.73
C LYS A 123 -7.28 -5.47 10.34
N TRP A 124 -6.08 -6.00 10.57
CA TRP A 124 -5.72 -7.40 10.29
C TRP A 124 -5.57 -8.16 11.60
N GLU A 125 -6.24 -9.30 11.72
CA GLU A 125 -6.19 -10.16 12.90
C GLU A 125 -5.99 -11.62 12.49
N VAL A 126 -5.14 -12.34 13.23
CA VAL A 126 -5.04 -13.79 13.09
C VAL A 126 -6.24 -14.41 13.79
N THR A 127 -7.08 -15.11 13.03
CA THR A 127 -8.34 -15.69 13.54
C THR A 127 -8.44 -17.19 13.34
N ASN A 128 -7.58 -17.76 12.48
CA ASN A 128 -7.55 -19.19 12.21
C ASN A 128 -6.11 -19.68 12.01
N GLN A 129 -5.34 -19.74 13.10
CA GLN A 129 -3.89 -19.99 13.04
C GLN A 129 -3.52 -21.36 12.45
N ASP A 130 -4.37 -22.37 12.64
CA ASP A 130 -4.13 -23.76 12.23
C ASP A 130 -4.79 -24.13 10.88
N ASP A 131 -5.20 -23.13 10.09
CA ASP A 131 -5.82 -23.34 8.79
C ASP A 131 -4.85 -24.06 7.82
N VAL A 132 -5.28 -25.21 7.29
CA VAL A 132 -4.46 -26.04 6.40
C VAL A 132 -4.06 -25.34 5.10
N ASP A 133 -4.91 -24.40 4.64
CA ASP A 133 -4.67 -23.59 3.45
C ASP A 133 -3.96 -22.27 3.79
N ARG A 134 -3.54 -22.09 5.05
CA ARG A 134 -2.88 -20.90 5.59
C ARG A 134 -3.73 -19.63 5.49
N LYS A 135 -5.07 -19.77 5.45
CA LYS A 135 -6.01 -18.65 5.48
C LYS A 135 -6.20 -18.15 6.91
N ILE A 136 -5.14 -17.62 7.49
CA ILE A 136 -5.10 -17.29 8.92
C ILE A 136 -5.67 -15.91 9.24
N TRP A 137 -5.81 -15.03 8.25
CA TRP A 137 -6.15 -13.62 8.46
C TRP A 137 -7.64 -13.31 8.27
N THR A 138 -8.24 -12.64 9.25
CA THR A 138 -9.45 -11.84 9.07
C THR A 138 -9.05 -10.38 8.87
N VAL A 139 -9.61 -9.75 7.85
CA VAL A 139 -9.42 -8.31 7.58
C VAL A 139 -10.75 -7.58 7.64
N ASN A 140 -10.77 -6.46 8.37
CA ASN A 140 -11.92 -5.58 8.45
C ASN A 140 -11.53 -4.19 7.98
N TYR A 141 -12.29 -3.63 7.04
CA TYR A 141 -12.16 -2.23 6.63
C TYR A 141 -13.27 -1.42 7.30
N GLY A 142 -12.89 -0.57 8.25
CA GLY A 142 -13.82 0.29 8.99
C GLY A 142 -13.84 1.72 8.46
N LEU A 143 -15.02 2.32 8.31
CA LEU A 143 -15.18 3.74 8.00
C LEU A 143 -14.81 4.60 9.22
N THR A 144 -13.60 5.15 9.25
CA THR A 144 -13.01 5.85 10.42
C THR A 144 -13.22 7.35 10.39
N VAL A 145 -13.31 7.98 9.21
CA VAL A 145 -13.53 9.42 9.06
C VAL A 145 -14.63 9.66 8.04
N LYS A 146 -15.67 10.42 8.41
CA LYS A 146 -16.79 10.77 7.54
C LYS A 146 -16.75 12.25 7.13
N GLN A 147 -17.20 12.54 5.92
CA GLN A 147 -17.46 13.89 5.42
C GLN A 147 -16.30 14.89 5.60
N LYS A 148 -15.07 14.45 5.35
CA LYS A 148 -13.89 15.32 5.38
C LYS A 148 -13.73 16.04 4.04
N HIS A 149 -13.08 17.19 4.03
CA HIS A 149 -12.72 17.87 2.79
C HIS A 149 -11.86 16.97 1.88
N ILE A 150 -12.13 17.01 0.59
CA ILE A 150 -11.43 16.21 -0.43
C ILE A 150 -9.96 16.61 -0.47
N SER A 151 -9.04 15.66 -0.31
CA SER A 151 -7.61 15.96 -0.41
C SER A 151 -7.19 16.20 -1.87
N ASN A 152 -6.14 16.98 -2.15
CA ASN A 152 -5.54 17.03 -3.48
C ASN A 152 -4.23 16.23 -3.46
N LEU A 153 -4.29 14.98 -3.89
CA LEU A 153 -3.16 14.03 -3.92
C LEU A 153 -2.70 13.68 -5.33
N GLN A 154 -2.92 14.56 -6.30
CA GLN A 154 -2.42 14.32 -7.65
C GLN A 154 -0.94 14.67 -7.73
N ILE A 155 -0.11 13.65 -7.97
CA ILE A 155 1.34 13.77 -8.05
C ILE A 155 1.76 13.44 -9.49
N ASP A 156 2.75 14.16 -9.99
CA ASP A 156 3.32 13.93 -11.32
C ASP A 156 4.17 12.65 -11.32
N ASN A 157 3.65 11.61 -11.97
CA ASN A 157 4.32 10.31 -12.11
C ASN A 157 5.74 10.41 -12.69
N GLN A 158 6.01 11.36 -13.60
CA GLN A 158 7.35 11.50 -14.19
C GLN A 158 8.34 12.10 -13.18
N LYS A 159 7.90 13.07 -12.38
CA LYS A 159 8.71 13.60 -11.26
C LYS A 159 9.02 12.51 -10.24
N VAL A 160 8.01 11.71 -9.88
CA VAL A 160 8.17 10.62 -8.92
C VAL A 160 9.08 9.52 -9.45
N LYS A 161 8.95 9.14 -10.73
CA LYS A 161 9.87 8.21 -11.40
C LYS A 161 11.32 8.68 -11.32
N ASN A 162 11.57 9.97 -11.57
CA ASN A 162 12.92 10.54 -11.50
C ASN A 162 13.46 10.57 -10.07
N LYS A 163 12.61 10.93 -9.10
CA LYS A 163 12.96 10.95 -7.66
C LYS A 163 13.32 9.54 -7.16
N LEU A 164 12.48 8.54 -7.49
CA LEU A 164 12.72 7.15 -7.12
C LEU A 164 14.00 6.60 -7.77
N ARG A 165 14.23 6.88 -9.07
CA ARG A 165 15.48 6.48 -9.75
C ARG A 165 16.73 7.02 -9.05
N LYS A 166 16.70 8.29 -8.67
CA LYS A 166 17.82 8.93 -7.97
C LYS A 166 18.11 8.19 -6.66
N THR A 167 17.10 7.98 -5.83
CA THR A 167 17.27 7.29 -4.54
C THR A 167 17.72 5.84 -4.69
N LEU A 168 17.16 5.09 -5.65
CA LEU A 168 17.62 3.73 -5.96
C LEU A 168 19.09 3.70 -6.38
N THR A 169 19.54 4.70 -7.15
CA THR A 169 20.95 4.79 -7.57
C THR A 169 21.85 5.09 -6.37
N GLU A 170 21.47 6.04 -5.52
CA GLU A 170 22.24 6.43 -4.34
C GLU A 170 22.37 5.27 -3.34
N ILE A 171 21.26 4.57 -3.05
CA ILE A 171 21.26 3.46 -2.08
C ILE A 171 21.91 2.19 -2.62
N ALA A 172 21.81 1.89 -3.93
CA ALA A 172 22.57 0.81 -4.55
C ALA A 172 24.08 1.04 -4.45
N ASN A 173 24.54 2.26 -4.78
CA ASN A 173 25.95 2.62 -4.68
C ASN A 173 26.47 2.51 -3.24
N PHE A 174 25.66 2.94 -2.26
CA PHE A 174 25.99 2.78 -0.85
C PHE A 174 26.12 1.30 -0.47
N ALA A 175 25.13 0.46 -0.83
CA ALA A 175 25.17 -0.98 -0.56
C ALA A 175 26.41 -1.65 -1.14
N PHE A 176 26.77 -1.36 -2.40
CA PHE A 176 27.98 -1.90 -3.01
C PHE A 176 29.26 -1.43 -2.31
N LYS A 177 29.35 -0.15 -1.93
CA LYS A 177 30.48 0.38 -1.16
C LYS A 177 30.66 -0.35 0.18
N GLN A 178 29.56 -0.76 0.80
CA GLN A 178 29.54 -1.48 2.07
C GLN A 178 29.67 -3.01 1.92
N ASN A 179 29.99 -3.53 0.73
CA ASN A 179 30.05 -4.96 0.43
C ASN A 179 28.74 -5.70 0.75
N LEU A 180 27.61 -5.07 0.44
CA LEU A 180 26.27 -5.62 0.55
C LEU A 180 25.73 -5.93 -0.85
N GLN A 181 26.33 -6.89 -1.54
CA GLN A 181 26.07 -7.18 -2.96
C GLN A 181 24.59 -7.48 -3.23
N ASP A 182 23.96 -8.36 -2.44
CA ASP A 182 22.56 -8.75 -2.63
C ASP A 182 21.61 -7.54 -2.55
N TRP A 183 21.87 -6.61 -1.62
CA TRP A 183 21.08 -5.38 -1.49
C TRP A 183 21.32 -4.44 -2.67
N GLY A 184 22.58 -4.23 -3.07
CA GLY A 184 22.93 -3.43 -4.24
C GLY A 184 22.24 -3.94 -5.51
N GLU A 185 22.28 -5.25 -5.75
CA GLU A 185 21.62 -5.91 -6.88
C GLU A 185 20.09 -5.78 -6.81
N GLN A 186 19.50 -5.87 -5.61
CA GLN A 186 18.05 -5.66 -5.44
C GLN A 186 17.63 -4.24 -5.84
N PHE A 187 18.37 -3.22 -5.43
CA PHE A 187 18.08 -1.82 -5.77
C PHE A 187 18.32 -1.53 -7.25
N ASP A 188 19.37 -2.10 -7.84
CA ASP A 188 19.62 -2.00 -9.28
C ASP A 188 18.52 -2.68 -10.08
N LYS A 189 18.01 -3.83 -9.63
CA LYS A 189 16.87 -4.47 -10.27
C LYS A 189 15.61 -3.61 -10.20
N ALA A 190 15.31 -2.99 -9.05
CA ALA A 190 14.21 -2.02 -8.96
C ALA A 190 14.40 -0.84 -9.94
N LYS A 191 15.65 -0.38 -10.13
CA LYS A 191 15.97 0.66 -11.12
C LYS A 191 15.71 0.19 -12.55
N THR A 192 16.06 -1.05 -12.91
CA THR A 192 15.74 -1.58 -14.25
C THR A 192 14.23 -1.69 -14.50
N ILE A 193 13.43 -1.99 -13.47
CA ILE A 193 11.97 -2.04 -13.56
C ILE A 193 11.39 -0.66 -13.93
N LEU A 194 12.01 0.44 -13.48
CA LEU A 194 11.57 1.79 -13.85
C LEU A 194 11.60 2.04 -15.36
N ASP A 195 12.42 1.31 -16.11
CA ASP A 195 12.58 1.50 -17.55
C ASP A 195 12.04 0.30 -18.38
N SER A 196 11.52 -0.74 -17.70
CA SER A 196 10.94 -1.92 -18.34
C SER A 196 9.60 -1.62 -19.02
N GLN A 197 9.37 -2.24 -20.18
CA GLN A 197 8.06 -2.24 -20.85
C GLN A 197 7.06 -3.20 -20.21
N THR A 198 7.57 -4.18 -19.45
CA THR A 198 6.78 -5.19 -18.74
C THR A 198 7.18 -5.23 -17.25
N PRO A 199 6.94 -4.14 -16.50
CA PRO A 199 7.44 -3.98 -15.14
C PRO A 199 6.87 -5.01 -14.13
N ASN A 200 5.79 -5.73 -14.49
CA ASN A 200 5.08 -6.69 -13.65
C ASN A 200 5.52 -8.16 -13.82
N ASP A 201 6.28 -8.52 -14.86
CA ASP A 201 6.48 -9.94 -15.26
C ASP A 201 7.10 -10.82 -14.18
N ASN A 202 7.94 -10.25 -13.32
CA ASN A 202 8.64 -10.96 -12.24
C ASN A 202 8.16 -10.54 -10.84
N TYR A 203 7.01 -9.88 -10.75
CA TYR A 203 6.44 -9.50 -9.47
C TYR A 203 5.51 -10.60 -8.95
N TYR A 204 5.45 -10.78 -7.63
CA TYR A 204 4.58 -11.81 -7.00
C TYR A 204 3.09 -11.49 -7.24
N HIS A 205 2.66 -10.28 -6.88
CA HIS A 205 1.28 -9.81 -7.07
C HIS A 205 1.09 -9.24 -8.49
N LYS A 206 1.18 -10.07 -9.53
CA LYS A 206 1.02 -9.63 -10.93
C LYS A 206 -0.35 -9.00 -11.21
N ASP A 207 -1.34 -9.41 -10.43
CA ASP A 207 -2.75 -9.04 -10.45
C ASP A 207 -3.10 -7.97 -9.40
N ILE A 208 -2.12 -7.24 -8.87
CA ILE A 208 -2.34 -6.18 -7.87
C ILE A 208 -3.18 -5.01 -8.40
N ILE A 209 -3.18 -4.80 -9.73
CA ILE A 209 -3.94 -3.74 -10.42
C ILE A 209 -4.50 -4.25 -11.76
N PRO A 210 -5.59 -3.66 -12.28
CA PRO A 210 -6.03 -3.89 -13.65
C PRO A 210 -5.05 -3.24 -14.66
N LEU A 211 -4.00 -3.96 -15.07
CA LEU A 211 -2.85 -3.44 -15.85
C LEU A 211 -3.20 -2.63 -17.11
N ALA A 212 -4.31 -2.98 -17.79
CA ALA A 212 -4.77 -2.29 -19.01
C ALA A 212 -5.20 -0.84 -18.76
N ASN A 213 -5.56 -0.52 -17.53
CA ASN A 213 -6.09 0.77 -17.13
C ASN A 213 -5.03 1.76 -16.65
N TYR A 214 -3.81 1.29 -16.40
CA TYR A 214 -2.72 2.10 -15.88
C TYR A 214 -1.70 2.40 -16.97
N SER A 215 -1.26 3.66 -17.01
CA SER A 215 -0.17 4.09 -17.89
C SER A 215 1.10 3.28 -17.64
N LEU A 216 1.99 3.20 -18.63
CA LEU A 216 3.27 2.52 -18.47
C LEU A 216 4.09 3.11 -17.30
N ILE A 217 4.11 4.44 -17.16
CA ILE A 217 4.86 5.10 -16.09
C ILE A 217 4.29 4.74 -14.71
N ALA A 218 2.96 4.73 -14.56
CA ALA A 218 2.33 4.33 -13.30
C ALA A 218 2.68 2.88 -12.92
N LYS A 219 2.67 1.96 -13.90
CA LYS A 219 3.10 0.57 -13.69
C LYS A 219 4.57 0.50 -13.29
N GLN A 220 5.45 1.17 -14.03
CA GLN A 220 6.89 1.20 -13.76
C GLN A 220 7.21 1.64 -12.32
N ILE A 221 6.64 2.77 -11.87
CA ILE A 221 6.92 3.26 -10.51
C ILE A 221 6.30 2.38 -9.43
N LEU A 222 5.10 1.81 -9.66
CA LEU A 222 4.45 0.90 -8.69
C LEU A 222 5.27 -0.37 -8.48
N PHE A 223 5.63 -1.05 -9.57
CA PHE A 223 6.36 -2.32 -9.47
C PHE A 223 7.80 -2.12 -9.03
N ALA A 224 8.46 -1.02 -9.43
CA ALA A 224 9.77 -0.67 -8.89
C ALA A 224 9.70 -0.43 -7.37
N ALA A 225 8.72 0.35 -6.91
CA ALA A 225 8.50 0.60 -5.48
C ALA A 225 8.20 -0.69 -4.71
N GLY A 226 7.41 -1.59 -5.29
CA GLY A 226 7.14 -2.92 -4.73
C GLY A 226 8.39 -3.80 -4.61
N TYR A 227 9.27 -3.76 -5.62
CA TYR A 227 10.53 -4.52 -5.67
C TYR A 227 11.58 -3.97 -4.71
N SER A 228 11.62 -2.65 -4.52
CA SER A 228 12.50 -1.98 -3.55
C SER A 228 11.93 -1.90 -2.14
N TRP A 229 10.78 -2.54 -1.87
CA TRP A 229 10.24 -2.59 -0.52
C TRP A 229 11.07 -3.55 0.34
N VAL A 230 12.01 -2.98 1.08
CA VAL A 230 12.97 -3.71 1.94
C VAL A 230 12.68 -3.56 3.44
N PHE A 231 11.56 -2.94 3.79
CA PHE A 231 11.18 -2.62 5.16
C PHE A 231 10.27 -3.72 5.73
N GLY A 232 10.89 -4.78 6.25
CA GLY A 232 10.23 -6.01 6.67
C GLY A 232 10.63 -6.47 8.08
N GLY A 233 10.41 -7.76 8.35
CA GLY A 233 10.83 -8.42 9.60
C GLY A 233 12.32 -8.80 9.59
N MET A 234 12.70 -9.73 10.46
CA MET A 234 14.09 -10.15 10.67
C MET A 234 14.83 -10.51 9.36
N GLY A 235 16.07 -10.04 9.25
CA GLY A 235 16.91 -10.14 8.05
C GLY A 235 16.62 -9.08 6.99
N SER A 236 15.81 -8.08 7.29
CA SER A 236 15.49 -7.01 6.34
C SER A 236 16.57 -5.92 6.32
N TRP A 237 16.45 -5.00 5.37
CA TRP A 237 17.36 -3.86 5.28
C TRP A 237 17.41 -3.06 6.59
N ASN A 238 16.28 -2.98 7.31
CA ASN A 238 16.19 -2.27 8.59
C ASN A 238 17.02 -2.86 9.73
N ASP A 239 17.46 -4.12 9.61
CA ASP A 239 18.24 -4.79 10.65
C ASP A 239 19.74 -4.49 10.54
N LEU A 240 20.16 -3.74 9.51
CA LEU A 240 21.54 -3.32 9.33
C LEU A 240 21.91 -2.18 10.29
N ALA A 241 23.16 -2.21 10.76
CA ALA A 241 23.79 -1.15 11.53
C ALA A 241 25.28 -1.08 11.14
N PHE A 242 25.87 0.11 11.21
CA PHE A 242 27.26 0.33 10.82
C PHE A 242 28.07 0.91 11.99
N ASP A 243 29.25 0.33 12.25
CA ASP A 243 30.15 0.81 13.31
C ASP A 243 30.70 2.21 13.01
N ASN A 244 30.90 2.51 11.73
CA ASN A 244 31.31 3.83 11.29
C ASN A 244 30.10 4.78 11.34
N LYS A 245 30.20 5.82 12.17
CA LYS A 245 29.15 6.81 12.37
C LYS A 245 28.70 7.51 11.08
N GLU A 246 29.63 7.86 10.19
CA GLU A 246 29.29 8.52 8.92
C GLU A 246 28.52 7.57 8.00
N ASP A 247 28.93 6.31 7.93
CA ASP A 247 28.23 5.31 7.12
C ASP A 247 26.83 4.99 7.71
N ASP A 248 26.69 4.95 9.04
CA ASP A 248 25.40 4.77 9.72
C ASP A 248 24.46 5.96 9.47
N GLU A 249 24.96 7.20 9.52
CA GLU A 249 24.18 8.41 9.19
C GLU A 249 23.72 8.40 7.72
N VAL A 250 24.59 7.98 6.79
CA VAL A 250 24.26 7.85 5.37
C VAL A 250 23.21 6.75 5.16
N TYR A 251 23.38 5.59 5.80
CA TYR A 251 22.42 4.49 5.77
C TYR A 251 21.03 4.94 6.25
N ASN A 252 20.95 5.57 7.43
CA ASN A 252 19.67 6.01 8.00
C ASN A 252 18.98 7.03 7.09
N LYS A 253 19.73 8.02 6.57
CA LYS A 253 19.20 9.02 5.63
C LYS A 253 18.67 8.39 4.35
N LEU A 254 19.43 7.48 3.73
CA LEU A 254 19.03 6.82 2.48
C LEU A 254 17.83 5.88 2.70
N SER A 255 17.76 5.21 3.85
CA SER A 255 16.64 4.36 4.24
C SER A 255 15.34 5.15 4.39
N GLU A 256 15.38 6.26 5.13
CA GLU A 256 14.23 7.15 5.31
C GLU A 256 13.80 7.76 3.96
N GLN A 257 14.75 8.19 3.13
CA GLN A 257 14.48 8.74 1.81
C GLN A 257 13.88 7.68 0.86
N LEU A 258 14.38 6.44 0.89
CA LEU A 258 13.83 5.33 0.10
C LEU A 258 12.39 5.04 0.53
N TYR A 259 12.13 4.94 1.83
CA TYR A 259 10.78 4.71 2.36
C TYR A 259 9.80 5.78 1.89
N SER A 260 10.19 7.05 2.04
CA SER A 260 9.39 8.19 1.63
C SER A 260 9.06 8.17 0.13
N ASN A 261 10.07 7.91 -0.71
CA ASN A 261 9.91 7.91 -2.15
C ASN A 261 9.13 6.70 -2.68
N ILE A 262 9.23 5.55 -2.01
CA ILE A 262 8.41 4.36 -2.30
C ILE A 262 6.94 4.65 -2.00
N ASN A 263 6.62 5.23 -0.84
CA ASN A 263 5.25 5.56 -0.48
C ASN A 263 4.65 6.59 -1.45
N GLU A 264 5.42 7.62 -1.81
CA GLU A 264 5.02 8.60 -2.82
C GLU A 264 4.80 7.96 -4.21
N ALA A 265 5.66 7.03 -4.63
CA ALA A 265 5.51 6.28 -5.88
C ALA A 265 4.25 5.44 -5.92
N ILE A 266 3.92 4.76 -4.83
CA ILE A 266 2.69 3.97 -4.71
C ILE A 266 1.46 4.89 -4.80
N ILE A 267 1.42 5.99 -4.03
CA ILE A 267 0.31 6.96 -4.06
C ILE A 267 0.16 7.54 -5.47
N SER A 268 1.25 8.03 -6.05
CA SER A 268 1.27 8.63 -7.38
C SER A 268 0.74 7.66 -8.43
N ALA A 269 1.22 6.41 -8.45
CA ALA A 269 0.77 5.41 -9.41
C ALA A 269 -0.72 5.11 -9.29
N ILE A 270 -1.19 4.79 -8.08
CA ILE A 270 -2.53 4.27 -7.86
C ILE A 270 -3.60 5.34 -8.05
N ASN A 271 -3.31 6.58 -7.67
CA ASN A 271 -4.25 7.72 -7.74
C ASN A 271 -4.34 8.36 -9.14
N THR A 272 -3.80 7.73 -10.18
CA THR A 272 -3.86 8.25 -11.57
C THR A 272 -5.04 7.76 -12.39
N TYR A 273 -5.82 6.80 -11.87
CA TYR A 273 -6.94 6.20 -12.58
C TYR A 273 -8.26 6.95 -12.39
#